data_AF-A0A8T5DIB1-F1
#
_entry.id   AF-A0A8T5DIB1-F1
#
_cell.length_a   1.000
_cell.length_b   1.000
_cell.length_c   1.000
_cell.angle_alpha   90.00
_cell.angle_beta   90.00
_cell.angle_gamma   90.00
#
_symmetry.space_group_name_H-M   'P 1'
#
loop_
_entity.id
_entity.type
_entity.pdbx_description
1 polymer ?
#
loop_
_entity_poly.entity_id
_entity_poly.type
_entity_poly.pdbx_seq_one_letter_code
_entity_poly.pdbx_strand_id
1 'polypeptide(L)'
;MFNFKKAQTQTWWIVIAAIIAIVVMALVLWFVTDKGGKGMETVGDALDSFGDCDSDDVADFYDKCPCKYGTTDNEDYPGCPSSVTEENIDENKECTDAEKEECK
;
A
#
# COMPACT_ATOMS: atom_id res chain seq x y z
N MET A 1 35.02 14.14 -55.42
CA MET A 1 33.79 14.94 -55.17
C MET A 1 32.69 13.96 -54.78
N PHE A 2 32.55 13.65 -53.48
CA PHE A 2 31.59 12.65 -52.99
C PHE A 2 30.24 13.32 -52.71
N ASN A 3 29.20 12.82 -53.37
CA ASN A 3 27.84 13.35 -53.34
C ASN A 3 27.11 12.91 -52.05
N PHE A 4 27.04 13.78 -51.03
CA PHE A 4 26.35 13.53 -49.75
C PHE A 4 24.82 13.79 -49.75
N LYS A 5 24.21 14.10 -50.90
CA LYS A 5 22.82 14.61 -50.96
C LYS A 5 21.69 13.58 -50.74
N LYS A 6 21.98 12.28 -50.54
CA LYS A 6 20.93 11.24 -50.36
C LYS A 6 21.02 10.44 -49.06
N ALA A 7 22.08 10.61 -48.27
CA ALA A 7 22.24 9.91 -46.98
C ALA A 7 21.50 10.61 -45.82
N GLN A 8 21.21 11.91 -45.96
CA GLN A 8 20.70 12.73 -44.86
C GLN A 8 19.20 12.51 -44.57
N THR A 9 18.43 12.02 -45.55
CA THR A 9 16.96 11.88 -45.42
C THR A 9 16.54 10.57 -44.75
N GLN A 10 17.40 9.55 -44.71
CA GLN A 10 17.07 8.25 -44.11
C GLN A 10 17.42 8.13 -42.62
N THR A 11 18.20 9.04 -42.04
CA THR A 11 18.58 8.97 -40.61
C THR A 11 17.68 9.82 -39.71
N TRP A 12 16.94 10.78 -40.28
CA TRP A 12 16.16 11.74 -39.51
C TRP A 12 14.93 11.12 -38.81
N TRP A 13 14.26 10.15 -39.45
CA TRP A 13 13.14 9.44 -38.81
C TRP A 13 13.58 8.58 -37.62
N ILE A 14 14.81 8.05 -37.65
CA ILE A 14 15.38 7.25 -36.55
C ILE A 14 15.59 8.15 -35.32
N VAL A 15 16.13 9.36 -35.52
CA VAL A 15 16.31 10.33 -34.44
C VAL A 15 14.96 10.75 -33.86
N ILE A 16 13.96 10.99 -34.70
CA ILE A 16 12.60 11.32 -34.25
C ILE A 16 11.98 10.16 -33.45
N ALA A 17 12.12 8.92 -33.94
CA ALA A 17 11.60 7.74 -33.25
C ALA A 17 12.26 7.54 -31.88
N ALA A 18 13.57 7.76 -31.77
CA ALA A 18 14.29 7.68 -30.50
C ALA A 18 13.81 8.74 -29.49
N ILE A 19 13.59 9.99 -29.94
CA ILE A 19 13.06 11.05 -29.08
C ILE A 19 11.65 10.71 -28.60
N ILE A 20 10.78 10.23 -29.51
CA ILE A 20 9.42 9.82 -29.15
C ILE A 20 9.45 8.69 -28.11
N ALA A 21 10.31 7.68 -28.27
CA ALA A 21 10.43 6.59 -27.31
C ALA A 21 10.84 7.07 -25.91
N ILE A 22 11.78 8.02 -25.83
CA ILE A 22 12.20 8.62 -24.55
C ILE A 22 11.04 9.42 -23.93
N VAL A 23 10.31 10.21 -24.72
CA VAL A 23 9.16 10.99 -24.24
C VAL A 23 8.05 10.08 -23.73
N VAL A 24 7.74 9.00 -24.45
CA VAL A 24 6.74 8.02 -24.03
C VAL A 24 7.17 7.34 -22.73
N MET A 25 8.44 6.94 -22.61
CA MET A 25 8.96 6.34 -21.37
C MET A 25 8.87 7.32 -20.19
N ALA A 26 9.22 8.59 -20.40
CA ALA A 26 9.08 9.62 -19.37
C ALA A 26 7.62 9.87 -18.98
N LEU A 27 6.69 9.87 -19.93
CA LEU A 27 5.25 10.01 -19.66
C LEU A 27 4.68 8.80 -18.91
N VAL A 28 5.12 7.58 -19.23
CA VAL A 28 4.73 6.36 -18.51
C VAL A 28 5.26 6.42 -17.08
N LEU A 29 6.54 6.76 -16.88
CA LEU A 29 7.11 6.89 -15.54
C LEU A 29 6.40 7.98 -14.75
N TRP A 30 6.15 9.15 -15.35
CA TRP A 30 5.40 10.23 -14.71
C TRP A 30 3.98 9.80 -14.32
N PHE A 31 3.26 9.12 -15.22
CA PHE A 31 1.92 8.62 -14.96
C PHE A 31 1.90 7.55 -13.86
N VAL A 32 2.88 6.64 -13.85
CA VAL A 32 3.01 5.61 -12.81
C VAL A 32 3.37 6.24 -11.47
N THR A 33 4.21 7.28 -11.43
CA THR A 33 4.54 7.97 -10.16
C THR A 33 3.40 8.87 -9.67
N ASP A 34 2.68 9.55 -10.56
CA ASP A 34 1.62 10.50 -10.21
C ASP A 34 0.33 9.78 -9.77
N LYS A 35 0.04 8.61 -10.37
CA LYS A 35 -1.15 7.81 -10.03
C LYS A 35 -0.88 6.57 -9.17
N GLY A 36 0.38 6.14 -9.06
CA GLY A 36 0.76 4.92 -8.32
C GLY A 36 0.82 5.10 -6.80
N GLY A 37 0.96 6.33 -6.29
CA GLY A 37 1.04 6.58 -4.85
C GLY A 37 -0.26 6.22 -4.09
N LYS A 38 -1.42 6.32 -4.74
CA LYS A 38 -2.72 6.12 -4.08
C LYS A 38 -3.27 4.70 -4.16
N GLY A 39 -2.63 3.82 -4.93
CA GLY A 39 -3.07 2.44 -5.12
C GLY A 39 -2.35 1.42 -4.23
N MET A 40 -1.18 1.77 -3.67
CA MET A 40 -0.41 0.88 -2.79
C MET A 40 -0.76 1.02 -1.31
N GLU A 41 -1.26 2.19 -0.86
CA GLU A 41 -1.69 2.39 0.54
C GLU A 41 -2.84 1.43 0.91
N THR A 42 -3.83 1.27 0.03
CA THR A 42 -4.97 0.35 0.26
C THR A 42 -4.56 -1.13 0.33
N VAL A 43 -3.43 -1.52 -0.25
CA VAL A 43 -2.93 -2.90 -0.15
C VAL A 43 -2.18 -3.13 1.15
N GLY A 44 -1.52 -2.10 1.70
CA GLY A 44 -0.91 -2.15 3.02
C GLY A 44 -1.97 -2.29 4.11
N ASP A 45 -2.97 -1.40 4.10
CA ASP A 45 -4.05 -1.42 5.11
C ASP A 45 -4.85 -2.73 5.08
N ALA A 46 -5.04 -3.31 3.89
CA ALA A 46 -5.72 -4.58 3.75
C ALA A 46 -4.88 -5.78 4.23
N LEU A 47 -3.55 -5.70 4.18
CA LEU A 47 -2.68 -6.76 4.71
C LEU A 47 -2.56 -6.67 6.23
N ASP A 48 -2.49 -5.46 6.78
CA ASP A 48 -2.47 -5.24 8.22
C ASP A 48 -3.75 -5.79 8.87
N SER A 49 -4.91 -5.65 8.23
CA SER A 49 -6.17 -6.22 8.75
C SER A 49 -6.20 -7.75 8.84
N PHE A 50 -5.33 -8.49 8.15
CA PHE A 50 -5.24 -9.96 8.29
C PHE A 50 -4.21 -10.42 9.33
N GLY A 51 -3.49 -9.49 9.95
CA GLY A 51 -2.51 -9.75 11.00
C GLY A 51 -3.15 -10.10 12.35
N ASP A 52 -2.28 -10.24 13.34
CA ASP A 52 -2.61 -10.35 14.76
C ASP A 52 -1.61 -9.40 15.46
N CYS A 53 -2.02 -8.14 15.56
CA CYS A 53 -1.18 -7.00 15.94
C CYS A 53 -0.74 -7.09 17.41
N ASP A 54 -1.61 -7.55 18.29
CA ASP A 54 -1.31 -7.71 19.72
C ASP A 54 -0.95 -9.15 20.13
N SER A 55 -0.94 -10.09 19.17
CA SER A 55 -0.50 -11.48 19.33
C SER A 55 -1.35 -12.29 20.30
N ASP A 56 -2.67 -12.08 20.29
CA ASP A 56 -3.61 -12.73 21.19
C ASP A 56 -4.36 -13.93 20.58
N ASP A 57 -3.86 -14.39 19.43
CA ASP A 57 -4.40 -15.49 18.60
C ASP A 57 -5.76 -15.17 17.94
N VAL A 58 -6.20 -13.91 17.95
CA VAL A 58 -7.35 -13.40 17.20
C VAL A 58 -6.87 -12.47 16.10
N ALA A 59 -7.25 -12.74 14.85
CA ALA A 59 -6.87 -11.87 13.75
C ALA A 59 -7.51 -10.49 13.89
N ASP A 60 -6.81 -9.41 13.55
CA ASP A 60 -7.25 -8.02 13.71
C ASP A 60 -8.61 -7.73 13.06
N PHE A 61 -8.94 -8.42 11.96
CA PHE A 61 -10.27 -8.31 11.31
C PHE A 61 -11.43 -8.87 12.16
N TYR A 62 -11.15 -9.82 13.04
CA TYR A 62 -12.09 -10.47 13.95
C TYR A 62 -11.98 -9.98 15.39
N ASP A 63 -10.85 -9.37 15.74
CA ASP A 63 -10.60 -8.81 17.06
C ASP A 63 -11.35 -7.49 17.24
N LYS A 64 -12.01 -7.34 18.39
CA LYS A 64 -12.66 -6.09 18.80
C LYS A 64 -11.71 -5.12 19.48
N CYS A 65 -10.52 -5.57 19.85
CA CYS A 65 -9.48 -4.81 20.51
C CYS A 65 -8.10 -5.04 19.86
N PRO A 66 -7.91 -4.77 18.54
CA PRO A 66 -6.72 -5.15 17.75
C PRO A 66 -5.37 -4.56 18.19
N CYS A 67 -5.33 -3.81 19.28
CA CYS A 67 -4.13 -3.17 19.83
C CYS A 67 -3.92 -3.51 21.31
N LYS A 68 -4.69 -4.44 21.87
CA LYS A 68 -4.71 -4.75 23.29
C LYS A 68 -4.96 -6.23 23.51
N TYR A 69 -3.86 -6.93 23.74
CA TYR A 69 -3.84 -8.35 24.05
C TYR A 69 -5.03 -8.77 24.92
N GLY A 70 -5.90 -9.57 24.35
CA GLY A 70 -7.08 -10.09 25.02
C GLY A 70 -7.01 -11.59 25.22
N THR A 71 -8.20 -12.17 25.31
CA THR A 71 -8.37 -13.61 25.49
C THR A 71 -9.46 -14.09 24.54
N THR A 72 -9.29 -15.27 23.97
CA THR A 72 -10.32 -15.95 23.18
C THR A 72 -11.52 -16.41 24.00
N ASP A 73 -11.40 -16.41 25.33
CA ASP A 73 -12.41 -16.92 26.26
C ASP A 73 -13.61 -15.97 26.43
N ASN A 74 -13.53 -14.74 25.91
CA ASN A 74 -14.62 -13.77 25.93
C ASN A 74 -15.52 -13.95 24.69
N GLU A 75 -16.70 -14.55 24.86
CA GLU A 75 -17.66 -14.75 23.77
C GLU A 75 -18.25 -13.42 23.25
N ASP A 76 -18.45 -12.44 24.12
CA ASP A 76 -19.05 -11.15 23.75
C ASP A 76 -18.06 -10.23 23.01
N TYR A 77 -16.76 -10.35 23.35
CA TYR A 77 -15.68 -9.50 22.85
C TYR A 77 -14.39 -10.30 22.62
N PRO A 78 -14.32 -11.09 21.53
CA PRO A 78 -13.12 -11.85 21.20
C PRO A 78 -11.94 -10.90 20.98
N GLY A 79 -10.80 -11.26 21.57
CA GLY A 79 -9.54 -10.51 21.52
C GLY A 79 -9.47 -9.27 22.41
N CYS A 80 -10.50 -9.02 23.24
CA CYS A 80 -10.44 -8.02 24.30
C CYS A 80 -10.08 -8.61 25.67
N PRO A 81 -9.38 -7.87 26.54
CA PRO A 81 -9.15 -8.27 27.93
C PRO A 81 -10.46 -8.52 28.70
N SER A 82 -10.44 -9.46 29.65
CA SER A 82 -11.64 -9.82 30.44
C SER A 82 -12.20 -8.71 31.32
N SER A 83 -11.46 -7.60 31.49
CA SER A 83 -11.90 -6.43 32.25
C SER A 83 -12.65 -5.39 31.41
N VAL A 84 -12.82 -5.61 30.11
CA VAL A 84 -13.45 -4.63 29.22
C VAL A 84 -14.97 -4.79 29.24
N THR A 85 -15.67 -3.65 29.34
CA THR A 85 -17.12 -3.54 29.23
C THR A 85 -17.51 -2.90 27.91
N GLU A 86 -18.73 -3.12 27.43
CA GLU A 86 -19.26 -2.58 26.17
C GLU A 86 -19.05 -1.06 26.00
N GLU A 87 -19.05 -0.28 27.09
CA GLU A 87 -18.78 1.16 27.07
C GLU A 87 -17.30 1.54 26.79
N ASN A 88 -16.37 0.59 26.92
CA ASN A 88 -14.94 0.78 26.73
C ASN A 88 -14.40 0.14 25.46
N ILE A 89 -15.27 -0.49 24.67
CA ILE A 89 -14.93 -1.13 23.39
C ILE A 89 -15.29 -0.15 22.31
N ASP A 90 -14.25 0.43 21.74
CA ASP A 90 -14.38 1.22 20.53
C ASP A 90 -14.04 0.30 19.36
N GLU A 91 -15.07 -0.38 18.84
CA GLU A 91 -14.99 -1.32 17.71
C GLU A 91 -14.49 -0.64 16.42
N ASN A 92 -14.34 0.69 16.43
CA ASN A 92 -13.84 1.51 15.33
C ASN A 92 -12.52 2.20 15.68
N LYS A 93 -11.92 1.85 16.83
CA LYS A 93 -10.63 2.39 17.24
C LYS A 93 -9.54 1.70 16.47
N GLU A 94 -9.17 2.33 15.38
CA GLU A 94 -7.89 2.06 14.74
C GLU A 94 -6.78 2.26 15.77
N CYS A 95 -5.82 1.32 15.79
CA CYS A 95 -4.61 1.46 16.56
C CYS A 95 -3.93 2.79 16.25
N THR A 96 -3.39 3.44 17.28
CA THR A 96 -2.62 4.66 17.07
C THR A 96 -1.40 4.34 16.21
N ASP A 97 -0.85 5.35 15.52
CA ASP A 97 0.34 5.16 14.68
C ASP A 97 1.52 4.55 15.46
N ALA A 98 1.59 4.78 16.77
CA ALA A 98 2.57 4.18 17.68
C ALA A 98 2.32 2.69 17.93
N GLU A 99 1.06 2.28 18.12
CA GLU A 99 0.68 0.88 18.30
C GLU A 99 0.85 0.10 16.98
N LYS A 100 0.54 0.72 15.83
CA LYS A 100 0.77 0.11 14.49
C LYS A 100 2.24 -0.10 14.16
N GLU A 101 3.16 0.71 14.70
CA GLU A 101 4.60 0.48 14.55
C GLU A 101 5.09 -0.76 15.30
N GLU A 102 4.42 -1.14 16.40
CA GLU A 102 4.74 -2.35 17.16
C GLU A 102 4.23 -3.63 16.46
N CYS A 103 3.33 -3.49 15.49
CA CYS A 103 2.71 -4.58 14.73
C CYS A 103 3.43 -4.93 13.41
N LYS A 104 4.64 -4.40 13.19
CA LYS A 104 5.47 -4.63 11.99
C LYS A 104 6.55 -5.69 12.15
#